data_AF-A0A0N5A9D2-F1
#
_entry.id   AF-A0A0N5A9D2-F1
#
_cell.length_a   1.000
_cell.length_b   1.000
_cell.length_c   1.000
_cell.angle_alpha   90.00
_cell.angle_beta   90.00
_cell.angle_gamma   90.00
#
_symmetry.space_group_name_H-M   'P 1'
#
loop_
_entity.id
_entity.type
_entity.pdbx_description
1 polymer ?
#
loop_
_entity_poly.entity_id
_entity_poly.type
_entity_poly.pdbx_seq_one_letter_code
_entity_poly.pdbx_strand_id
1 'polypeptide(L)'
;MAAQALLKYELTRLGPSGRKTLTENWALFLPTSLDPTLSIFVNAAICGSATSSSVTAAHSSPSPQPPPIPPRGKTIPLPDFYIQDLSCEYATGVQQVRRNQATAIILLGVVAAEFPEEMNKMELSRDTALCLLELLVSPSTDLLPLVSPLRRAAIDLIGRGFAAYQPHLDISKVLLGLLDLASSNEKFPGDYGPVLPPAVDACRTARHALSLIATSRPPALITALSKEVTRYNSAAQHQTIQHTVTSPLLKSRNEVLYLIEILANKQYSDVADLIIPVGEILVHCLDTSLLKHKTLAEIFPPITGFYMVAYCANTRRIAFGGRNGAVVVHELRASKTLQAHQSAVTALSFSDDGKYLATYSAQDGKISFWQTTQTFLGMGQSQMKCVRTHPAPTLFPITGPDGTLQPFKARLVWISGKSVTLMLPNGNESRFGL
;
A
#
# COMPACT_ATOMS: atom_id res chain seq x y z
N MET A 1 4.63 17.60 15.69
CA MET A 1 4.13 16.67 16.73
C MET A 1 3.37 17.42 17.83
N ALA A 2 3.96 18.41 18.53
CA ALA A 2 3.28 19.14 19.61
C ALA A 2 1.97 19.85 19.18
N ALA A 3 1.97 20.56 18.04
CA ALA A 3 0.78 21.25 17.54
C ALA A 3 -0.39 20.30 17.20
N GLN A 4 -0.09 19.11 16.66
CA GLN A 4 -1.10 18.09 16.33
C GLN A 4 -1.68 17.45 17.59
N ALA A 5 -0.84 17.20 18.61
CA ALA A 5 -1.30 16.73 19.91
C ALA A 5 -2.20 17.75 20.61
N LEU A 6 -1.86 19.04 20.52
CA LEU A 6 -2.68 20.12 21.06
C LEU A 6 -4.01 20.24 20.31
N LEU A 7 -4.00 20.18 18.98
CA LEU A 7 -5.23 20.17 18.18
C LEU A 7 -6.12 18.98 18.55
N LYS A 8 -5.56 17.78 18.69
CA LYS A 8 -6.29 16.58 19.12
C LYS A 8 -6.92 16.78 20.50
N TYR A 9 -6.16 17.30 21.47
CA TYR A 9 -6.67 17.60 22.81
C TYR A 9 -7.83 18.60 22.80
N GLU A 10 -7.71 19.67 22.02
CA GLU A 10 -8.75 20.69 21.85
C GLU A 10 -10.02 20.10 21.19
N LEU A 11 -9.86 19.28 20.16
CA LEU A 11 -10.97 18.56 19.50
C LEU A 11 -11.66 17.60 20.48
N THR A 12 -10.92 16.88 21.31
CA THR A 12 -11.49 16.05 22.37
C THR A 12 -12.30 16.90 23.36
N ARG A 13 -11.78 18.07 23.77
CA ARG A 13 -12.45 18.99 24.70
C ARG A 13 -13.76 19.56 24.17
N LEU A 14 -13.87 19.80 22.85
CA LEU A 14 -15.09 20.33 22.22
C LEU A 14 -16.30 19.37 22.30
N GLY A 15 -16.06 18.07 22.50
CA GLY A 15 -17.10 17.05 22.49
C GLY A 15 -17.74 16.83 21.10
N PRO A 16 -18.64 15.83 20.96
CA PRO A 16 -19.23 15.47 19.67
C PRO A 16 -20.04 16.58 19.00
N SER A 17 -20.82 17.34 19.79
CA SER A 17 -21.63 18.46 19.27
C SER A 17 -20.75 19.60 18.76
N GLY A 18 -19.72 19.99 19.52
CA GLY A 18 -18.77 21.02 19.12
C GLY A 18 -17.98 20.63 17.87
N ARG A 19 -17.56 19.37 17.77
CA ARG A 19 -16.89 18.85 16.57
C ARG A 19 -17.81 18.84 15.35
N LYS A 20 -19.10 18.51 15.49
CA LYS A 20 -20.08 18.59 14.39
C LYS A 20 -20.27 20.02 13.88
N THR A 21 -20.43 21.00 14.76
CA THR A 21 -20.54 22.41 14.35
C THR A 21 -19.26 22.90 13.68
N LEU A 22 -18.09 22.47 14.20
CA LEU A 22 -16.81 22.77 13.60
C LEU A 22 -16.70 22.21 12.18
N THR A 23 -17.04 20.93 11.97
CA THR A 23 -16.97 20.31 10.65
C THR A 23 -17.91 20.98 9.65
N GLU A 24 -19.13 21.33 10.05
CA GLU A 24 -20.11 22.02 9.19
C GLU A 24 -19.63 23.41 8.75
N ASN A 25 -19.03 24.19 9.66
CA ASN A 25 -18.52 25.52 9.34
C ASN A 25 -17.28 25.49 8.44
N TRP A 26 -16.38 24.53 8.66
CA TRP A 26 -15.14 24.43 7.89
C TRP A 26 -15.30 23.69 6.56
N ALA A 27 -16.37 22.89 6.38
CA ALA A 27 -16.69 22.23 5.12
C ALA A 27 -16.88 23.21 3.94
N LEU A 28 -17.32 24.44 4.22
CA LEU A 28 -17.52 25.50 3.22
C LEU A 28 -16.23 25.89 2.48
N PHE A 29 -15.07 25.59 3.05
CA PHE A 29 -13.77 25.86 2.43
C PHE A 29 -13.20 24.66 1.67
N LEU A 30 -13.97 23.57 1.50
CA LEU A 30 -13.57 22.49 0.60
C LEU A 30 -13.76 22.91 -0.87
N PRO A 31 -12.97 22.35 -1.81
CA PRO A 31 -13.06 22.69 -3.23
C PRO A 31 -14.45 22.52 -3.85
N THR A 32 -15.29 21.62 -3.32
CA THR A 32 -16.66 21.42 -3.80
C THR A 32 -17.58 22.62 -3.52
N SER A 33 -17.24 23.42 -2.51
CA SER A 33 -18.01 24.60 -2.10
C SER A 33 -17.32 25.93 -2.47
N LEU A 34 -16.09 25.88 -2.99
CA LEU A 34 -15.31 27.05 -3.37
C LEU A 34 -15.29 27.26 -4.89
N ASP A 35 -15.18 28.52 -5.32
CA ASP A 35 -14.86 28.84 -6.69
C ASP A 35 -13.49 28.21 -7.07
N PRO A 36 -13.41 27.44 -8.18
CA PRO A 36 -12.16 26.83 -8.63
C PRO A 36 -10.99 27.81 -8.76
N THR A 37 -11.24 29.08 -9.09
CA THR A 37 -10.20 30.13 -9.24
C THR A 37 -9.56 30.55 -7.92
N LEU A 38 -10.28 30.34 -6.80
CA LEU A 38 -9.83 30.67 -5.45
C LEU A 38 -9.09 29.50 -4.78
N SER A 39 -9.16 28.31 -5.38
CA SER A 39 -8.62 27.07 -4.82
C SER A 39 -7.08 27.05 -4.81
N ILE A 40 -6.49 26.36 -3.84
CA ILE A 40 -5.06 26.04 -3.80
C ILE A 40 -4.65 25.04 -4.89
N PHE A 41 -5.62 24.35 -5.49
CA PHE A 41 -5.41 23.34 -6.55
C PHE A 41 -5.48 23.92 -7.97
N VAL A 42 -5.48 25.25 -8.13
CA VAL A 42 -5.55 25.91 -9.45
C VAL A 42 -4.37 25.44 -10.34
N ASN A 43 -4.70 24.84 -11.48
CA ASN A 43 -3.73 24.55 -12.52
C ASN A 43 -3.27 25.85 -13.17
N ALA A 44 -1.95 26.10 -13.19
CA ALA A 44 -1.34 27.26 -13.85
C ALA A 44 -1.75 27.39 -15.34
N ALA A 45 -2.16 26.30 -16.00
CA ALA A 45 -2.67 26.29 -17.36
C ALA A 45 -3.95 27.11 -17.57
N ILE A 46 -4.78 27.31 -16.53
CA ILE A 46 -6.04 28.08 -16.63
C ILE A 46 -5.76 29.60 -16.51
N CYS A 47 -4.65 29.99 -15.86
CA CYS A 47 -4.26 31.41 -15.71
C CYS A 47 -3.38 31.95 -16.84
N GLY A 48 -2.93 31.11 -17.77
CA GLY A 48 -2.08 31.53 -18.91
C GLY A 48 -2.74 32.49 -19.90
N SER A 49 -4.05 32.73 -19.78
CA SER A 49 -4.81 33.71 -20.58
C SER A 49 -5.27 34.93 -19.77
N ALA A 50 -4.98 35.01 -18.47
CA ALA A 50 -5.38 36.11 -17.60
C ALA A 50 -4.18 36.96 -17.17
N THR A 51 -3.32 37.34 -18.12
CA THR A 51 -2.44 38.51 -17.94
C THR A 51 -3.17 39.75 -18.43
N SER A 52 -3.27 40.75 -17.55
CA SER A 52 -3.83 42.10 -17.74
C SER A 52 -5.33 42.18 -18.05
N SER A 53 -6.16 41.99 -17.04
CA SER A 53 -7.37 42.82 -16.92
C SER A 53 -7.65 43.10 -15.44
N SER A 54 -7.56 44.37 -15.10
CA SER A 54 -8.06 44.95 -13.86
C SER A 54 -9.56 44.65 -13.74
N VAL A 55 -9.92 43.63 -12.97
CA VAL A 55 -11.32 43.35 -12.66
C VAL A 55 -11.74 44.34 -11.58
N THR A 56 -12.46 45.37 -12.02
CA THR A 56 -13.24 46.29 -11.20
C THR A 56 -14.17 45.50 -10.28
N ALA A 57 -14.12 45.85 -8.98
CA ALA A 57 -15.00 45.32 -7.96
C ALA A 57 -16.48 45.54 -8.33
N ALA A 58 -17.19 44.46 -8.61
CA ALA A 58 -18.65 44.47 -8.72
C ALA A 58 -19.22 43.33 -7.86
N HIS A 59 -19.94 43.74 -6.81
CA HIS A 59 -20.79 42.96 -5.91
C HIS A 59 -20.15 41.76 -5.18
N SER A 60 -19.56 42.07 -4.03
CA SER A 60 -19.16 41.12 -3.00
C SER A 60 -20.37 40.42 -2.37
N SER A 61 -20.58 39.15 -2.69
CA SER A 61 -21.12 38.22 -1.70
C SER A 61 -20.08 38.06 -0.58
N PRO A 62 -20.48 38.02 0.71
CA PRO A 62 -19.51 37.87 1.78
C PRO A 62 -18.84 36.50 1.66
N SER A 63 -17.53 36.48 1.43
CA SER A 63 -16.71 35.28 1.51
C SER A 63 -16.90 34.64 2.89
N PRO A 64 -17.05 33.30 3.01
CA PRO A 64 -17.23 32.65 4.29
C PRO A 64 -16.06 33.01 5.23
N GLN A 65 -16.38 33.56 6.40
CA GLN A 65 -15.39 33.85 7.45
C GLN A 65 -15.28 32.65 8.40
N PRO A 66 -14.06 32.34 8.91
CA PRO A 66 -13.89 31.25 9.86
C PRO A 66 -14.68 31.54 11.15
N PRO A 67 -15.23 30.51 11.82
CA PRO A 67 -16.01 30.71 13.03
C PRO A 67 -15.16 31.36 14.15
N PRO A 68 -15.76 32.24 14.97
CA PRO A 68 -15.05 32.87 16.08
C PRO A 68 -14.55 31.81 17.08
N ILE A 69 -13.33 32.02 17.58
CA ILE A 69 -12.72 31.14 18.58
C ILE A 69 -13.56 31.22 19.88
N PRO A 70 -14.05 30.10 20.44
CA PRO A 70 -14.79 30.15 21.70
C PRO A 70 -13.92 30.72 22.84
N PRO A 71 -14.50 31.51 23.76
CA PRO A 71 -13.73 32.19 24.80
C PRO A 71 -12.97 31.19 25.68
N ARG A 72 -11.66 31.41 25.86
CA ARG A 72 -10.80 30.61 26.75
C ARG A 72 -11.22 30.85 28.20
N GLY A 73 -11.63 29.80 28.90
CA GLY A 73 -12.09 29.88 30.30
C GLY A 73 -11.01 30.15 31.35
N LYS A 74 -9.71 30.10 31.01
CA LYS A 74 -8.59 30.49 31.91
C LYS A 74 -7.39 30.95 31.09
N THR A 75 -6.98 32.21 31.26
CA THR A 75 -5.71 32.76 30.77
C THR A 75 -4.58 32.28 31.70
N ILE A 76 -3.68 31.46 31.18
CA ILE A 76 -2.38 31.20 31.81
C ILE A 76 -1.40 32.20 31.18
N PRO A 77 -0.67 33.01 31.97
CA PRO A 77 0.36 33.89 31.41
C PRO A 77 1.47 33.03 30.81
N LEU A 78 1.77 33.21 29.52
CA LEU A 78 2.95 32.62 28.91
C LEU A 78 4.17 33.48 29.29
N PRO A 79 5.36 32.89 29.52
CA PRO A 79 6.59 33.64 29.73
C PRO A 79 6.93 34.48 28.50
N ASP A 80 7.35 35.73 28.72
CA ASP A 80 7.79 36.67 27.69
C ASP A 80 9.01 36.15 26.92
N PHE A 81 8.77 35.37 25.87
CA PHE A 81 9.75 35.18 24.80
C PHE A 81 9.40 36.16 23.69
N TYR A 82 10.24 37.19 23.54
CA TYR A 82 10.30 38.04 22.36
C TYR A 82 10.62 37.16 21.14
N ILE A 83 9.58 36.61 20.51
CA ILE A 83 9.67 36.22 19.10
C ILE A 83 9.56 37.53 18.34
N GLN A 84 10.67 37.91 17.71
CA GLN A 84 10.70 39.02 16.77
C GLN A 84 9.60 38.75 15.73
N ASP A 85 8.54 39.58 15.79
CA ASP A 85 7.38 39.50 14.91
C ASP A 85 7.89 39.51 13.46
N LEU A 86 7.95 38.32 12.85
CA LEU A 86 7.92 38.23 11.40
C LEU A 86 6.61 38.88 11.00
N SER A 87 6.71 40.05 10.38
CA SER A 87 5.63 40.84 9.84
C SER A 87 4.61 39.95 9.13
N CYS A 88 3.57 39.56 9.86
CA CYS A 88 2.44 38.84 9.31
C CYS A 88 1.60 39.90 8.60
N GLU A 89 1.98 40.24 7.36
CA GLU A 89 1.11 41.02 6.48
C GLU A 89 -0.26 40.36 6.49
N TYR A 90 -1.29 41.12 6.87
CA TYR A 90 -2.68 40.67 6.82
C TYR A 90 -3.00 40.32 5.36
N ALA A 91 -2.90 39.04 5.03
CA ALA A 91 -3.25 38.52 3.72
C ALA A 91 -4.74 38.81 3.49
N THR A 92 -5.07 39.82 2.69
CA THR A 92 -6.45 40.20 2.38
C THR A 92 -6.94 39.47 1.13
N GLY A 93 -8.25 39.19 1.06
CA GLY A 93 -8.88 38.59 -0.11
C GLY A 93 -8.52 37.12 -0.37
N VAL A 94 -8.05 36.82 -1.58
CA VAL A 94 -7.86 35.45 -2.11
C VAL A 94 -6.85 34.62 -1.30
N GLN A 95 -5.78 35.24 -0.78
CA GLN A 95 -4.78 34.52 0.02
C GLN A 95 -5.36 34.01 1.35
N GLN A 96 -6.28 34.75 1.97
CA GLN A 96 -6.98 34.30 3.17
C GLN A 96 -7.88 33.10 2.87
N VAL A 97 -8.58 33.11 1.72
CA VAL A 97 -9.42 31.98 1.29
C VAL A 97 -8.57 30.72 1.11
N ARG A 98 -7.41 30.83 0.46
CA ARG A 98 -6.45 29.73 0.29
C ARG A 98 -5.92 29.20 1.62
N ARG A 99 -5.60 30.09 2.56
CA ARG A 99 -5.18 29.71 3.92
C ARG A 99 -6.30 29.01 4.70
N ASN A 100 -7.53 29.51 4.58
CA ASN A 100 -8.71 28.89 5.19
C ASN A 100 -8.95 27.49 4.59
N GLN A 101 -8.82 27.33 3.28
CA GLN A 101 -8.92 26.03 2.60
C GLN A 101 -7.86 25.04 3.08
N ALA A 102 -6.58 25.44 3.14
CA ALA A 102 -5.52 24.59 3.67
C ALA A 102 -5.79 24.17 5.13
N THR A 103 -6.28 25.10 5.95
CA THR A 103 -6.65 24.83 7.35
C THR A 103 -7.84 23.87 7.44
N ALA A 104 -8.86 24.07 6.59
CA ALA A 104 -10.05 23.22 6.53
C ALA A 104 -9.68 21.78 6.18
N ILE A 105 -8.86 21.57 5.14
CA ILE A 105 -8.45 20.22 4.71
C ILE A 105 -7.75 19.47 5.84
N ILE A 106 -6.82 20.13 6.55
CA ILE A 106 -6.10 19.50 7.67
C ILE A 106 -7.01 19.27 8.89
N LEU A 107 -7.85 20.25 9.24
CA LEU A 107 -8.75 20.14 10.38
C LEU A 107 -9.76 19.01 10.19
N LEU A 108 -10.43 18.99 9.03
CA LEU A 108 -11.39 17.95 8.67
C LEU A 108 -10.68 16.59 8.55
N GLY A 109 -9.47 16.56 7.99
CA GLY A 109 -8.65 15.36 7.95
C GLY A 109 -8.31 14.80 9.33
N VAL A 110 -7.95 15.66 10.31
CA VAL A 110 -7.71 15.21 11.69
C VAL A 110 -8.98 14.66 12.33
N VAL A 111 -10.13 15.34 12.15
CA VAL A 111 -11.41 14.86 12.67
C VAL A 111 -11.77 13.51 12.06
N ALA A 112 -11.59 13.36 10.75
CA ALA A 112 -11.84 12.11 10.03
C ALA A 112 -10.99 10.93 10.53
N ALA A 113 -9.71 11.17 10.79
CA ALA A 113 -8.77 10.13 11.19
C ALA A 113 -8.95 9.71 12.65
N GLU A 114 -9.33 10.63 13.54
CA GLU A 114 -9.43 10.39 14.98
C GLU A 114 -10.87 10.11 15.47
N PHE A 115 -11.88 10.64 14.77
CA PHE A 115 -13.30 10.55 15.13
C PHE A 115 -14.17 10.16 13.92
N PRO A 116 -13.95 8.97 13.30
CA PRO A 116 -14.60 8.59 12.05
C PRO A 116 -16.14 8.55 12.14
N GLU A 117 -16.70 8.12 13.27
CA GLU A 117 -18.15 8.03 13.52
C GLU A 117 -18.88 9.39 13.42
N GLU A 118 -18.15 10.48 13.67
CA GLU A 118 -18.73 11.82 13.71
C GLU A 118 -18.71 12.51 12.34
N MET A 119 -17.92 11.98 11.40
CA MET A 119 -17.87 12.45 10.01
C MET A 119 -18.90 11.73 9.13
N ASN A 120 -20.05 11.35 9.71
CA ASN A 120 -21.07 10.48 9.12
C ASN A 120 -21.83 11.06 7.90
N LYS A 121 -21.49 12.27 7.44
CA LYS A 121 -21.91 12.74 6.10
C LYS A 121 -20.97 12.14 5.07
N MET A 122 -21.44 11.11 4.36
CA MET A 122 -20.66 10.38 3.33
C MET A 122 -19.99 11.33 2.32
N GLU A 123 -20.64 12.44 1.97
CA GLU A 123 -20.09 13.46 1.07
C GLU A 123 -18.88 14.19 1.66
N LEU A 124 -18.94 14.58 2.93
CA LEU A 124 -17.85 15.31 3.60
C LEU A 124 -16.60 14.43 3.77
N SER A 125 -16.81 13.16 4.14
CA SER A 125 -15.73 12.18 4.24
C SER A 125 -15.03 11.97 2.90
N ARG A 126 -15.84 11.78 1.84
CA ARG A 126 -15.34 11.62 0.48
C ARG A 126 -14.57 12.86 0.01
N ASP A 127 -15.15 14.05 0.15
CA ASP A 127 -14.54 15.29 -0.33
C ASP A 127 -13.22 15.59 0.41
N THR A 128 -13.18 15.35 1.73
CA THR A 128 -11.95 15.47 2.53
C THR A 128 -10.88 14.48 2.08
N ALA A 129 -11.26 13.21 1.87
CA ALA A 129 -10.35 12.18 1.37
C ALA A 129 -9.76 12.54 0.00
N LEU A 130 -10.60 13.01 -0.92
CA LEU A 130 -10.17 13.43 -2.26
C LEU A 130 -9.23 14.64 -2.20
N CYS A 131 -9.46 15.60 -1.30
CA CYS A 131 -8.54 16.73 -1.11
C CYS A 131 -7.16 16.28 -0.61
N LEU A 132 -7.12 15.33 0.33
CA LEU A 132 -5.87 14.77 0.82
C LEU A 132 -5.12 14.03 -0.30
N LEU A 133 -5.84 13.25 -1.11
CA LEU A 133 -5.27 12.58 -2.29
C LEU A 133 -4.75 13.58 -3.32
N GLU A 134 -5.48 14.66 -3.58
CA GLU A 134 -5.07 15.71 -4.50
C GLU A 134 -3.78 16.37 -3.98
N LEU A 135 -3.68 16.71 -2.69
CA LEU A 135 -2.44 17.22 -2.10
C LEU A 135 -1.24 16.26 -2.26
N LEU A 136 -1.48 14.95 -2.26
CA LEU A 136 -0.44 13.94 -2.49
C LEU A 136 0.00 13.89 -3.96
N VAL A 137 -0.94 13.96 -4.91
CA VAL A 137 -0.69 13.63 -6.33
C VAL A 137 -0.50 14.87 -7.21
N SER A 138 -1.00 16.05 -6.83
CA SER A 138 -0.90 17.26 -7.65
C SER A 138 0.56 17.59 -7.98
N PRO A 139 0.87 18.06 -9.19
CA PRO A 139 2.21 18.51 -9.54
C PRO A 139 2.65 19.71 -8.69
N SER A 140 3.95 19.98 -8.63
CA SER A 140 4.46 21.16 -7.93
C SER A 140 4.02 22.44 -8.65
N THR A 141 3.44 23.36 -7.90
CA THR A 141 3.13 24.72 -8.36
C THR A 141 3.70 25.73 -7.36
N ASP A 142 3.74 27.02 -7.73
CA ASP A 142 4.19 28.09 -6.82
C ASP A 142 3.32 28.16 -5.55
N LEU A 143 2.03 27.82 -5.66
CA LEU A 143 1.08 27.77 -4.54
C LEU A 143 1.19 26.46 -3.74
N LEU A 144 1.61 25.37 -4.38
CA LEU A 144 1.68 24.04 -3.78
C LEU A 144 3.04 23.37 -4.08
N PRO A 145 4.13 23.81 -3.44
CA PRO A 145 5.45 23.21 -3.61
C PRO A 145 5.44 21.71 -3.31
N LEU A 146 6.31 20.95 -3.98
CA LEU A 146 6.44 19.50 -3.80
C LEU A 146 6.73 19.12 -2.34
N VAL A 147 7.58 19.92 -1.69
CA VAL A 147 7.94 19.76 -0.28
C VAL A 147 7.34 20.92 0.50
N SER A 148 6.18 20.68 1.10
CA SER A 148 5.49 21.66 1.94
C SER A 148 4.94 21.01 3.22
N PRO A 149 4.81 21.76 4.33
CA PRO A 149 4.20 21.25 5.56
C PRO A 149 2.76 20.75 5.34
N LEU A 150 2.04 21.36 4.40
CA LEU A 150 0.68 20.98 4.01
C LEU A 150 0.64 19.58 3.39
N ARG A 151 1.47 19.32 2.36
CA ARG A 151 1.57 17.99 1.74
C ARG A 151 2.04 16.94 2.75
N ARG A 152 3.01 17.28 3.60
CA ARG A 152 3.49 16.39 4.67
C ARG A 152 2.37 16.01 5.65
N ALA A 153 1.57 16.99 6.08
CA ALA A 153 0.42 16.73 6.96
C ALA A 153 -0.64 15.87 6.26
N ALA A 154 -0.89 16.09 4.97
CA ALA A 154 -1.79 15.25 4.19
C ALA A 154 -1.30 13.79 4.12
N ILE A 155 -0.01 13.55 3.90
CA ILE A 155 0.60 12.21 3.90
C ILE A 155 0.39 11.49 5.24
N ASP A 156 0.67 12.17 6.37
CA ASP A 156 0.46 11.59 7.71
C ASP A 156 -1.01 11.25 7.96
N LEU A 157 -1.92 12.13 7.57
CA LEU A 157 -3.37 11.93 7.73
C LEU A 157 -3.88 10.77 6.87
N ILE A 158 -3.46 10.66 5.61
CA ILE A 158 -3.82 9.54 4.73
C ILE A 158 -3.44 8.20 5.38
N GLY A 159 -2.25 8.11 5.97
CA GLY A 159 -1.79 6.91 6.65
C GLY A 159 -2.61 6.56 7.89
N ARG A 160 -2.86 7.54 8.77
CA ARG A 160 -3.59 7.34 10.04
C ARG A 160 -5.08 7.08 9.84
N GLY A 161 -5.71 7.82 8.94
CA GLY A 161 -7.14 7.75 8.66
C GLY A 161 -7.50 6.77 7.55
N PHE A 162 -6.56 5.93 7.08
CA PHE A 162 -6.77 5.08 5.91
C PHE A 162 -8.07 4.26 5.99
N ALA A 163 -8.38 3.68 7.15
CA ALA A 163 -9.61 2.91 7.33
C ALA A 163 -10.89 3.71 7.06
N ALA A 164 -10.90 5.01 7.41
CA ALA A 164 -12.02 5.91 7.17
C ALA A 164 -12.08 6.39 5.71
N TYR A 165 -10.92 6.61 5.08
CA TYR A 165 -10.85 7.16 3.72
C TYR A 165 -10.92 6.11 2.61
N GLN A 166 -10.53 4.87 2.89
CA GLN A 166 -10.39 3.79 1.90
C GLN A 166 -11.60 3.60 0.99
N PRO A 167 -12.87 3.70 1.44
CA PRO A 167 -14.03 3.58 0.55
C PRO A 167 -14.12 4.67 -0.53
N HIS A 168 -13.42 5.79 -0.33
CA HIS A 168 -13.49 6.99 -1.17
C HIS A 168 -12.22 7.24 -1.99
N LEU A 169 -11.15 6.47 -1.74
CA LEU A 169 -9.84 6.67 -2.35
C LEU A 169 -9.52 5.64 -3.42
N ASP A 170 -8.83 6.11 -4.47
CA ASP A 170 -8.10 5.23 -5.38
C ASP A 170 -6.79 4.79 -4.70
N ILE A 171 -6.81 3.60 -4.13
CA ILE A 171 -5.68 3.02 -3.37
C ILE A 171 -4.42 2.95 -4.24
N SER A 172 -4.55 2.66 -5.54
CA SER A 172 -3.39 2.61 -6.43
C SER A 172 -2.71 3.97 -6.57
N LYS A 173 -3.48 5.06 -6.71
CA LYS A 173 -2.91 6.42 -6.76
C LYS A 173 -2.24 6.82 -5.45
N VAL A 174 -2.87 6.49 -4.31
CA VAL A 174 -2.28 6.74 -2.98
C VAL A 174 -0.94 6.03 -2.85
N LEU A 175 -0.90 4.72 -3.12
CA LEU A 175 0.31 3.93 -2.97
C LEU A 175 1.42 4.41 -3.90
N LEU A 176 1.12 4.72 -5.17
CA LEU A 176 2.13 5.20 -6.11
C LEU A 176 2.70 6.56 -5.71
N GLY A 177 1.84 7.50 -5.26
CA GLY A 177 2.30 8.80 -4.76
C GLY A 177 3.19 8.68 -3.52
N LEU A 178 2.81 7.80 -2.58
CA LEU A 178 3.61 7.55 -1.38
C LEU A 178 4.93 6.84 -1.69
N LEU A 179 4.93 5.87 -2.59
CA LEU A 179 6.13 5.12 -3.00
C LEU A 179 7.14 6.01 -3.74
N ASP A 180 6.66 6.93 -4.59
CA ASP A 180 7.51 7.90 -5.28
C ASP A 180 8.25 8.80 -4.27
N LEU A 181 7.52 9.33 -3.27
CA LEU A 181 8.10 10.11 -2.18
C LEU A 181 9.04 9.28 -1.27
N ALA A 182 8.70 8.02 -1.00
CA ALA A 182 9.52 7.11 -0.18
C ALA A 182 10.85 6.74 -0.86
N SER A 183 10.87 6.68 -2.20
CA SER A 183 12.05 6.35 -3.01
C SER A 183 13.02 7.53 -3.19
N SER A 184 12.59 8.77 -2.92
CA SER A 184 13.36 9.99 -3.16
C SER A 184 14.60 10.17 -2.25
N ASN A 185 14.81 9.30 -1.25
CA ASN A 185 15.88 9.42 -0.25
C ASN A 185 17.26 8.93 -0.73
N GLU A 186 17.38 8.28 -1.90
CA GLU A 186 18.70 7.86 -2.41
C GLU A 186 19.66 9.04 -2.66
N LYS A 187 19.14 10.27 -2.68
CA LYS A 187 19.91 11.49 -2.97
C LYS A 187 20.50 12.19 -1.74
N PHE A 188 20.17 11.77 -0.51
CA PHE A 188 20.66 12.46 0.70
C PHE A 188 21.08 11.47 1.81
N PRO A 189 22.25 10.83 1.70
CA PRO A 189 22.87 10.11 2.80
C PRO A 189 23.51 11.11 3.78
N GLY A 190 23.06 11.16 5.03
CA GLY A 190 23.65 12.06 6.01
C GLY A 190 23.16 11.82 7.44
N ASP A 191 24.06 12.04 8.40
CA ASP A 191 23.73 12.15 9.83
C ASP A 191 23.10 13.52 10.05
N TYR A 192 21.77 13.55 10.07
CA TYR A 192 21.04 14.79 10.27
C TYR A 192 21.00 15.12 11.76
N GLY A 193 21.28 16.37 12.10
CA GLY A 193 21.01 16.90 13.43
C GLY A 193 19.51 16.79 13.81
N PRO A 194 19.09 17.36 14.95
CA PRO A 194 17.73 17.18 15.48
C PRO A 194 16.61 17.71 14.57
N VAL A 195 16.92 18.56 13.58
CA VAL A 195 15.98 19.08 12.58
C VAL A 195 16.26 18.44 11.23
N LEU A 196 15.32 17.60 10.77
CA LEU A 196 15.40 16.95 9.46
C LEU A 196 15.10 17.95 8.35
N PRO A 197 15.80 17.87 7.19
CA PRO A 197 15.41 18.59 6.00
C PRO A 197 13.95 18.26 5.62
N PRO A 198 13.15 19.24 5.15
CA PRO A 198 11.73 19.01 4.84
C PRO A 198 11.47 17.85 3.85
N ALA A 199 12.40 17.62 2.91
CA ALA A 199 12.30 16.51 1.95
C ALA A 199 12.52 15.14 2.63
N VAL A 200 13.47 15.04 3.56
CA VAL A 200 13.76 13.82 4.33
C VAL A 200 12.61 13.52 5.28
N ASP A 201 12.05 14.55 5.93
CA ASP A 201 10.88 14.41 6.80
C ASP A 201 9.64 13.96 6.02
N ALA A 202 9.40 14.50 4.82
CA ALA A 202 8.33 14.05 3.94
C ALA A 202 8.50 12.58 3.53
N CYS A 203 9.72 12.16 3.17
CA CYS A 203 10.04 10.78 2.84
C CYS A 203 9.77 9.84 4.03
N ARG A 204 10.27 10.18 5.22
CA ARG A 204 10.05 9.41 6.45
C ARG A 204 8.56 9.32 6.78
N THR A 205 7.82 10.41 6.61
CA THR A 205 6.36 10.44 6.82
C THR A 205 5.64 9.55 5.81
N ALA A 206 6.08 9.52 4.55
CA ALA A 206 5.51 8.64 3.51
C ALA A 206 5.74 7.15 3.82
N ARG A 207 6.93 6.75 4.25
CA ARG A 207 7.22 5.36 4.68
C ARG A 207 6.39 4.95 5.90
N HIS A 208 6.23 5.87 6.84
CA HIS A 208 5.38 5.64 8.01
C HIS A 208 3.91 5.47 7.59
N ALA A 209 3.41 6.33 6.70
CA ALA A 209 2.06 6.22 6.16
C ALA A 209 1.84 4.89 5.41
N LEU A 210 2.79 4.47 4.57
CA LEU A 210 2.75 3.16 3.89
C LEU A 210 2.68 2.00 4.88
N SER A 211 3.47 2.07 5.96
CA SER A 211 3.46 1.05 7.02
C SER A 211 2.10 0.98 7.75
N LEU A 212 1.49 2.14 8.03
CA LEU A 212 0.16 2.21 8.64
C LEU A 212 -0.91 1.61 7.70
N ILE A 213 -0.89 1.99 6.43
CA ILE A 213 -1.80 1.46 5.40
C ILE A 213 -1.67 -0.07 5.32
N ALA A 214 -0.43 -0.58 5.23
CA ALA A 214 -0.15 -2.00 5.17
C ALA A 214 -0.75 -2.76 6.36
N THR A 215 -0.56 -2.26 7.58
CA THR A 215 -1.08 -2.93 8.78
C THR A 215 -2.59 -2.77 8.98
N SER A 216 -3.20 -1.72 8.43
CA SER A 216 -4.64 -1.45 8.59
C SER A 216 -5.52 -2.32 7.70
N ARG A 217 -5.12 -2.56 6.45
CA ARG A 217 -5.88 -3.39 5.51
C ARG A 217 -4.97 -4.07 4.48
N PRO A 218 -4.24 -5.13 4.90
CA PRO A 218 -3.31 -5.85 4.03
C PRO A 218 -3.89 -6.29 2.69
N PRO A 219 -5.13 -6.84 2.62
CA PRO A 219 -5.69 -7.30 1.35
C PRO A 219 -5.80 -6.19 0.30
N ALA A 220 -6.21 -4.99 0.72
CA ALA A 220 -6.40 -3.88 -0.19
C ALA A 220 -5.07 -3.36 -0.76
N LEU A 221 -4.02 -3.33 0.05
CA LEU A 221 -2.68 -2.97 -0.40
C LEU A 221 -2.13 -4.01 -1.39
N ILE A 222 -2.21 -5.30 -1.06
CA ILE A 222 -1.69 -6.38 -1.91
C ILE A 222 -2.40 -6.36 -3.27
N THR A 223 -3.73 -6.28 -3.29
CA THR A 223 -4.49 -6.21 -4.55
C THR A 223 -4.15 -4.97 -5.37
N ALA A 224 -3.97 -3.80 -4.73
CA ALA A 224 -3.62 -2.57 -5.44
C ALA A 224 -2.21 -2.64 -6.07
N LEU A 225 -1.24 -3.23 -5.38
CA LEU A 225 0.11 -3.45 -5.91
C LEU A 225 0.12 -4.46 -7.07
N SER A 226 -0.55 -5.61 -6.92
CA SER A 226 -0.66 -6.62 -8.00
C SER A 226 -1.40 -6.07 -9.23
N LYS A 227 -2.43 -5.23 -9.03
CA LYS A 227 -3.10 -4.53 -10.12
C LYS A 227 -2.14 -3.64 -10.91
N GLU A 228 -1.22 -2.94 -10.22
CA GLU A 228 -0.21 -2.10 -10.89
C GLU A 228 0.85 -2.93 -11.61
N VAL A 229 1.26 -4.09 -11.06
CA VAL A 229 2.11 -5.06 -11.78
C VAL A 229 1.45 -5.53 -13.07
N THR A 230 0.17 -5.91 -13.00
CA THR A 230 -0.62 -6.35 -14.16
C THR A 230 -0.76 -5.24 -15.19
N ARG A 231 -1.08 -4.02 -14.74
CA ARG A 231 -1.18 -2.83 -15.60
C ARG A 231 0.13 -2.59 -16.34
N TYR A 232 1.25 -2.61 -15.64
CA TYR A 232 2.56 -2.40 -16.23
C TYR A 232 2.93 -3.51 -17.23
N ASN A 233 2.73 -4.78 -16.88
CA ASN A 233 3.02 -5.91 -17.77
C ASN A 233 2.18 -5.85 -19.05
N SER A 234 0.90 -5.47 -18.95
CA SER A 234 0.02 -5.29 -20.10
C SER A 234 0.47 -4.12 -21.00
N ALA A 235 0.92 -3.01 -20.42
CA ALA A 235 1.44 -1.87 -21.17
C ALA A 235 2.76 -2.21 -21.87
N ALA A 236 3.65 -2.95 -21.21
CA ALA A 236 4.93 -3.37 -21.76
C ALA A 236 4.76 -4.31 -22.97
N GLN A 237 3.71 -5.15 -22.99
CA GLN A 237 3.40 -6.02 -24.13
C GLN A 237 2.95 -5.25 -25.39
N HIS A 238 2.28 -4.10 -25.21
CA HIS A 238 1.75 -3.30 -26.33
C HIS A 238 2.73 -2.23 -26.85
N GLN A 239 3.87 -2.01 -26.18
CA GLN A 239 4.86 -1.01 -26.60
C GLN A 239 5.84 -1.59 -27.64
N THR A 240 5.64 -1.18 -28.90
CA THR A 240 6.64 -1.30 -29.96
C THR A 240 7.72 -0.22 -29.75
N ILE A 241 8.76 -0.53 -28.96
CA ILE A 241 10.12 0.06 -28.96
C ILE A 241 10.16 1.61 -29.02
N GLN A 242 10.58 2.27 -27.93
CA GLN A 242 11.58 3.38 -27.91
C GLN A 242 11.84 3.97 -26.50
N HIS A 243 11.00 3.72 -25.49
CA HIS A 243 11.32 4.12 -24.11
C HIS A 243 11.17 2.93 -23.15
N THR A 244 12.26 2.54 -22.48
CA THR A 244 12.21 1.65 -21.31
C THR A 244 11.51 2.38 -20.16
N VAL A 245 10.17 2.32 -20.13
CA VAL A 245 9.40 2.83 -19.01
C VAL A 245 9.70 1.94 -17.81
N THR A 246 10.49 2.39 -16.84
CA THR A 246 10.70 1.65 -15.59
C THR A 246 9.41 1.70 -14.78
N SER A 247 8.91 0.53 -14.34
CA SER A 247 7.69 0.50 -13.52
C SER A 247 7.88 1.34 -12.24
N PRO A 248 6.84 2.06 -11.76
CA PRO A 248 6.92 2.81 -10.51
C PRO A 248 7.29 1.93 -9.31
N LEU A 249 6.84 0.67 -9.31
CA LEU A 249 7.17 -0.32 -8.28
C LEU A 249 8.65 -0.71 -8.32
N LEU A 250 9.26 -0.82 -9.52
CA LEU A 250 10.69 -1.11 -9.64
C LEU A 250 11.55 0.06 -9.15
N LYS A 251 11.13 1.31 -9.35
CA LYS A 251 11.82 2.49 -8.80
C LYS A 251 11.83 2.48 -7.27
N SER A 252 10.78 1.94 -6.66
CA SER A 252 10.57 1.88 -5.21
C SER A 252 10.73 0.46 -4.65
N ARG A 253 11.44 -0.44 -5.35
CA ARG A 253 11.48 -1.88 -5.06
C ARG A 253 11.83 -2.21 -3.61
N ASN A 254 12.77 -1.49 -3.01
CA ASN A 254 13.21 -1.73 -1.64
C ASN A 254 12.07 -1.47 -0.64
N GLU A 255 11.28 -0.42 -0.85
CA GLU A 255 10.13 -0.09 -0.02
C GLU A 255 9.00 -1.10 -0.23
N VAL A 256 8.74 -1.50 -1.48
CA VAL A 256 7.72 -2.52 -1.78
C VAL A 256 8.06 -3.85 -1.09
N LEU A 257 9.31 -4.31 -1.21
CA LEU A 257 9.77 -5.53 -0.54
C LEU A 257 9.67 -5.41 0.99
N TYR A 258 10.05 -4.27 1.57
CA TYR A 258 9.89 -4.01 3.00
C TYR A 258 8.43 -4.08 3.47
N LEU A 259 7.48 -3.55 2.69
CA LEU A 259 6.05 -3.65 3.00
C LEU A 259 5.57 -5.11 2.97
N ILE A 260 5.97 -5.88 1.95
CA ILE A 260 5.63 -7.31 1.89
C ILE A 260 6.26 -8.08 3.06
N GLU A 261 7.46 -7.71 3.50
CA GLU A 261 8.11 -8.29 4.68
C GLU A 261 7.32 -8.01 5.96
N ILE A 262 6.89 -6.75 6.18
CA ILE A 262 6.04 -6.40 7.33
C ILE A 262 4.77 -7.25 7.32
N LEU A 263 4.12 -7.37 6.16
CA LEU A 263 2.89 -8.15 6.02
C LEU A 263 3.11 -9.64 6.28
N ALA A 264 4.15 -10.22 5.69
CA ALA A 264 4.51 -11.62 5.89
C ALA A 264 4.75 -11.95 7.37
N ASN A 265 5.36 -11.03 8.12
CA ASN A 265 5.67 -11.20 9.53
C ASN A 265 4.48 -10.92 10.47
N LYS A 266 3.65 -9.91 10.17
CA LYS A 266 2.56 -9.48 11.07
C LYS A 266 1.19 -10.04 10.73
N GLN A 267 0.93 -10.39 9.47
CA GLN A 267 -0.40 -10.72 8.94
C GLN A 267 -0.35 -11.99 8.07
N TYR A 268 0.11 -13.10 8.67
CA TYR A 268 0.31 -14.37 7.96
C TYR A 268 -0.94 -14.87 7.22
N SER A 269 -2.13 -14.78 7.83
CA SER A 269 -3.38 -15.27 7.23
C SER A 269 -3.73 -14.52 5.93
N ASP A 270 -3.66 -13.20 5.96
CA ASP A 270 -4.01 -12.36 4.81
C ASP A 270 -3.01 -12.56 3.65
N VAL A 271 -1.72 -12.71 3.98
CA VAL A 271 -0.67 -13.00 2.99
C VAL A 271 -0.82 -14.39 2.40
N ALA A 272 -1.17 -15.40 3.22
CA ALA A 272 -1.41 -16.76 2.74
C ALA A 272 -2.62 -16.82 1.79
N ASP A 273 -3.70 -16.10 2.11
CA ASP A 273 -4.89 -16.01 1.27
C ASP A 273 -4.62 -15.34 -0.09
N LEU A 274 -3.67 -14.38 -0.11
CA LEU A 274 -3.29 -13.62 -1.30
C LEU A 274 -1.87 -13.93 -1.79
N ILE A 275 -1.40 -15.16 -1.57
CA ILE A 275 0.00 -15.51 -1.84
C ILE A 275 0.37 -15.42 -3.33
N ILE A 276 -0.58 -15.64 -4.24
CA ILE A 276 -0.37 -15.50 -5.69
C ILE A 276 -0.10 -14.03 -6.04
N PRO A 277 -1.01 -13.06 -5.71
CA PRO A 277 -0.72 -11.63 -5.87
C PRO A 277 0.60 -11.20 -5.21
N VAL A 278 0.89 -11.68 -4.00
CA VAL A 278 2.17 -11.40 -3.31
C VAL A 278 3.34 -11.93 -4.13
N GLY A 279 3.23 -13.14 -4.67
CA GLY A 279 4.23 -13.75 -5.54
C GLY A 279 4.49 -12.97 -6.82
N GLU A 280 3.45 -12.44 -7.46
CA GLU A 280 3.57 -11.57 -8.64
C GLU A 280 4.34 -10.28 -8.30
N ILE A 281 4.00 -9.63 -7.18
CA ILE A 281 4.69 -8.43 -6.70
C ILE A 281 6.15 -8.74 -6.39
N LEU A 282 6.41 -9.85 -5.70
CA LEU A 282 7.77 -10.30 -5.36
C LEU A 282 8.57 -10.54 -6.64
N VAL A 283 8.10 -11.37 -7.56
CA VAL A 283 8.82 -11.67 -8.81
C VAL A 283 9.08 -10.41 -9.64
N HIS A 284 8.13 -9.46 -9.65
CA HIS A 284 8.28 -8.18 -10.33
C HIS A 284 9.35 -7.28 -9.69
N CYS A 285 9.46 -7.27 -8.36
CA CYS A 285 10.39 -6.41 -7.63
C CYS A 285 11.76 -7.05 -7.36
N LEU A 286 11.84 -8.39 -7.42
CA LEU A 286 13.06 -9.15 -7.20
C LEU A 286 14.05 -8.95 -8.34
N ASP A 287 15.31 -8.77 -7.97
CA ASP A 287 16.39 -8.72 -8.94
C ASP A 287 16.70 -10.14 -9.43
N THR A 288 16.20 -10.47 -10.63
CA THR A 288 16.42 -11.78 -11.26
C THR A 288 17.90 -12.14 -11.45
N SER A 289 18.81 -11.16 -11.43
CA SER A 289 20.25 -11.44 -11.47
C SER A 289 20.74 -12.09 -10.17
N LEU A 290 20.18 -11.73 -9.02
CA LEU A 290 20.54 -12.28 -7.71
C LEU A 290 20.09 -13.74 -7.57
N LEU A 291 18.96 -14.11 -8.18
CA LEU A 291 18.46 -15.50 -8.20
C LEU A 291 19.37 -16.49 -8.96
N LYS A 292 20.43 -16.00 -9.63
CA LYS A 292 21.47 -16.87 -10.22
C LYS A 292 22.47 -17.39 -9.19
N HIS A 293 22.65 -16.67 -8.09
CA HIS A 293 23.73 -16.90 -7.13
C HIS A 293 23.22 -17.10 -5.69
N LYS A 294 22.02 -16.61 -5.38
CA LYS A 294 21.42 -16.68 -4.05
C LYS A 294 20.08 -17.39 -4.10
N THR A 295 19.74 -18.08 -3.01
CA THR A 295 18.42 -18.71 -2.86
C THR A 295 17.35 -17.66 -2.56
N LEU A 296 16.07 -18.00 -2.82
CA LEU A 296 14.95 -17.15 -2.42
C LEU A 296 14.94 -16.88 -0.91
N ALA A 297 15.42 -17.84 -0.11
CA ALA A 297 15.55 -17.71 1.34
C ALA A 297 16.58 -16.65 1.76
N GLU A 298 17.61 -16.40 0.96
CA GLU A 298 18.62 -15.36 1.22
C GLU A 298 18.18 -13.98 0.74
N ILE A 299 17.44 -13.91 -0.37
CA ILE A 299 17.02 -12.64 -0.95
C ILE A 299 15.79 -12.08 -0.24
N PHE A 300 14.84 -12.95 0.11
CA PHE A 300 13.61 -12.56 0.80
C PHE A 300 13.18 -13.64 1.80
N PRO A 301 13.85 -13.72 2.97
CA PRO A 301 13.58 -14.73 3.99
C PRO A 301 12.10 -14.88 4.42
N PRO A 302 11.29 -13.79 4.55
CA PRO A 302 9.92 -13.89 5.08
C PRO A 302 9.00 -14.83 4.29
N ILE A 303 9.21 -14.99 2.97
CA ILE A 303 8.35 -15.85 2.14
C ILE A 303 8.57 -17.34 2.42
N THR A 304 9.70 -17.73 3.02
CA THR A 304 9.99 -19.13 3.35
C THR A 304 9.11 -19.70 4.46
N GLY A 305 8.42 -18.82 5.22
CA GLY A 305 7.41 -19.23 6.20
C GLY A 305 6.12 -19.79 5.58
N PHE A 306 5.93 -19.65 4.26
CA PHE A 306 4.73 -20.06 3.54
C PHE A 306 5.01 -21.33 2.74
N TYR A 307 4.55 -22.49 3.23
CA TYR A 307 4.77 -23.78 2.56
C TYR A 307 4.07 -23.94 1.22
N MET A 308 3.12 -23.05 0.91
CA MET A 308 2.51 -22.91 -0.41
C MET A 308 3.38 -22.11 -1.40
N VAL A 309 4.64 -21.83 -1.06
CA VAL A 309 5.65 -21.25 -1.94
C VAL A 309 6.82 -22.22 -2.08
N ALA A 310 7.27 -22.47 -3.30
CA ALA A 310 8.40 -23.33 -3.58
C ALA A 310 9.37 -22.67 -4.57
N TYR A 311 10.67 -22.82 -4.34
CA TYR A 311 11.72 -22.35 -5.23
C TYR A 311 12.60 -23.52 -5.67
N CYS A 312 12.87 -23.62 -6.97
CA CYS A 312 13.85 -24.55 -7.53
C CYS A 312 15.05 -23.76 -8.05
N ALA A 313 16.20 -23.89 -7.38
CA ALA A 313 17.43 -23.20 -7.77
C ALA A 313 17.93 -23.64 -9.15
N ASN A 314 17.85 -24.93 -9.46
CA ASN A 314 18.35 -25.50 -10.71
C ASN A 314 17.62 -24.96 -11.95
N THR A 315 16.28 -24.88 -11.87
CA THR A 315 15.45 -24.39 -12.98
C THR A 315 15.06 -22.91 -12.86
N ARG A 316 15.44 -22.26 -11.75
CA ARG A 316 15.10 -20.86 -11.41
C ARG A 316 13.60 -20.60 -11.46
N ARG A 317 12.82 -21.56 -10.96
CA ARG A 317 11.35 -21.48 -10.93
C ARG A 317 10.86 -21.18 -9.53
N ILE A 318 9.83 -20.35 -9.44
CA ILE A 318 9.12 -20.06 -8.20
C ILE A 318 7.65 -20.42 -8.40
N ALA A 319 7.09 -21.26 -7.52
CA ALA A 319 5.68 -21.64 -7.54
C ALA A 319 4.95 -21.04 -6.35
N PHE A 320 3.74 -20.55 -6.59
CA PHE A 320 2.83 -20.02 -5.58
C PHE A 320 1.49 -20.74 -5.68
N GLY A 321 1.02 -21.32 -4.58
CA GLY A 321 -0.24 -22.07 -4.51
C GLY A 321 -1.33 -21.25 -3.83
N GLY A 322 -2.42 -20.97 -4.54
CA GLY A 322 -3.50 -20.11 -4.06
C GLY A 322 -4.59 -20.84 -3.27
N ARG A 323 -5.44 -20.03 -2.65
CA ARG A 323 -6.62 -20.49 -1.89
C ARG A 323 -7.68 -21.19 -2.74
N ASN A 324 -7.72 -20.93 -4.04
CA ASN A 324 -8.65 -21.53 -5.00
C ASN A 324 -8.11 -22.80 -5.68
N GLY A 325 -7.00 -23.37 -5.19
CA GLY A 325 -6.38 -24.56 -5.78
C GLY A 325 -5.56 -24.31 -7.03
N ALA A 326 -5.47 -23.06 -7.49
CA ALA A 326 -4.59 -22.68 -8.58
C ALA A 326 -3.13 -22.66 -8.11
N VAL A 327 -2.21 -22.99 -9.00
CA VAL A 327 -0.78 -22.84 -8.79
C VAL A 327 -0.21 -22.02 -9.94
N VAL A 328 0.52 -20.96 -9.61
CA VAL A 328 1.24 -20.13 -10.58
C VAL A 328 2.72 -20.40 -10.46
N VAL A 329 3.32 -20.89 -11.54
CA VAL A 329 4.75 -21.15 -11.66
C VAL A 329 5.39 -20.07 -12.51
N HIS A 330 6.30 -19.30 -11.92
CA HIS A 330 7.08 -18.26 -12.58
C HIS A 330 8.43 -18.81 -13.03
N GLU A 331 8.75 -18.58 -14.30
CA GLU A 331 10.01 -18.91 -14.97
C GLU A 331 10.55 -17.64 -15.63
N LEU A 332 11.48 -16.95 -14.95
CA LEU A 332 12.05 -15.67 -15.37
C LEU A 332 10.98 -14.58 -15.62
N ARG A 333 10.53 -14.42 -16.87
CA ARG A 333 9.53 -13.42 -17.30
C ARG A 333 8.20 -14.04 -17.73
N ALA A 334 8.11 -15.37 -17.75
CA ALA A 334 6.88 -16.08 -18.10
C ALA A 334 6.27 -16.67 -16.84
N SER A 335 4.94 -16.63 -16.73
CA SER A 335 4.19 -17.36 -15.71
C SER A 335 3.32 -18.41 -16.39
N LYS A 336 3.14 -19.55 -15.71
CA LYS A 336 2.24 -20.63 -16.10
C LYS A 336 1.30 -20.90 -14.96
N THR A 337 0.01 -20.88 -15.25
CA THR A 337 -1.03 -21.18 -14.27
C THR A 337 -1.59 -22.57 -14.54
N LEU A 338 -1.73 -23.37 -13.49
CA LEU A 338 -2.37 -24.68 -13.55
C LEU A 338 -3.38 -24.82 -12.41
N GLN A 339 -4.49 -25.50 -12.68
CA GLN A 339 -5.48 -25.83 -11.65
C GLN A 339 -5.06 -27.14 -11.00
N ALA A 340 -4.44 -27.07 -9.82
CA ALA A 340 -3.87 -28.24 -9.17
C ALA A 340 -4.91 -29.04 -8.37
N HIS A 341 -5.81 -28.30 -7.72
CA HIS A 341 -6.71 -28.74 -6.67
C HIS A 341 -8.04 -27.99 -6.78
N GLN A 342 -9.08 -28.45 -6.09
CA GLN A 342 -10.38 -27.74 -6.01
C GLN A 342 -10.42 -26.79 -4.81
N SER A 343 -9.60 -27.08 -3.80
CA SER A 343 -9.45 -26.31 -2.57
C SER A 343 -8.03 -25.75 -2.42
N ALA A 344 -7.81 -24.98 -1.35
CA ALA A 344 -6.55 -24.30 -1.08
C ALA A 344 -5.32 -25.21 -1.14
N VAL A 345 -4.28 -24.76 -1.84
CA VAL A 345 -2.99 -25.43 -1.88
C VAL A 345 -2.26 -25.16 -0.57
N THR A 346 -2.07 -26.19 0.24
CA THR A 346 -1.47 -26.06 1.58
C THR A 346 0.05 -26.19 1.56
N ALA A 347 0.59 -27.00 0.65
CA ALA A 347 2.03 -27.16 0.49
C ALA A 347 2.44 -27.42 -0.97
N LEU A 348 3.60 -26.91 -1.34
CA LEU A 348 4.25 -27.07 -2.64
C LEU A 348 5.72 -27.44 -2.44
N SER A 349 6.28 -28.27 -3.33
CA SER A 349 7.73 -28.51 -3.34
C SER A 349 8.20 -29.02 -4.70
N PHE A 350 9.29 -28.46 -5.22
CA PHE A 350 9.96 -28.94 -6.43
C PHE A 350 10.91 -30.09 -6.10
N SER A 351 11.04 -31.05 -7.01
CA SER A 351 12.14 -32.00 -6.97
C SER A 351 13.48 -31.27 -7.16
N ASP A 352 14.57 -31.82 -6.60
CA ASP A 352 15.90 -31.21 -6.69
C ASP A 352 16.35 -31.00 -8.15
N ASP A 353 15.97 -31.93 -9.04
CA ASP A 353 16.25 -31.85 -10.47
C ASP A 353 15.30 -30.90 -11.23
N GLY A 354 14.24 -30.40 -10.57
CA GLY A 354 13.26 -29.46 -11.11
C GLY A 354 12.29 -30.05 -12.14
N LYS A 355 12.28 -31.37 -12.36
CA LYS A 355 11.38 -32.02 -13.32
C LYS A 355 9.96 -32.14 -12.82
N TYR A 356 9.79 -32.27 -11.51
CA TYR A 356 8.51 -32.50 -10.87
C TYR A 356 8.17 -31.41 -9.84
N LEU A 357 6.89 -31.10 -9.73
CA LEU A 357 6.31 -30.29 -8.68
C LEU A 357 5.28 -31.14 -7.95
N ALA A 358 5.42 -31.27 -6.64
CA ALA A 358 4.42 -31.88 -5.77
C ALA A 358 3.52 -30.79 -5.18
N THR A 359 2.22 -31.03 -5.20
CA THR A 359 1.20 -30.11 -4.65
C THR A 359 0.30 -30.86 -3.68
N TYR A 360 0.02 -30.28 -2.52
CA TYR A 360 -0.86 -30.86 -1.51
C TYR A 360 -2.04 -29.92 -1.22
N SER A 361 -3.23 -30.49 -1.10
CA SER A 361 -4.44 -29.83 -0.60
C SER A 361 -4.98 -30.66 0.55
N ALA A 362 -4.97 -30.08 1.75
CA ALA A 362 -5.49 -30.75 2.95
C ALA A 362 -7.01 -30.89 2.93
N GLN A 363 -7.71 -29.94 2.32
CA GLN A 363 -9.16 -29.95 2.20
C GLN A 363 -9.64 -30.95 1.13
N ASP A 364 -8.91 -31.08 0.03
CA ASP A 364 -9.23 -32.11 -0.98
C ASP A 364 -8.72 -33.50 -0.58
N GLY A 365 -7.80 -33.58 0.40
CA GLY A 365 -7.16 -34.82 0.80
C GLY A 365 -6.32 -35.44 -0.31
N LYS A 366 -5.58 -34.62 -1.06
CA LYS A 366 -4.87 -35.08 -2.26
C LYS A 366 -3.46 -34.51 -2.36
N ILE A 367 -2.54 -35.38 -2.79
CA ILE A 367 -1.23 -34.98 -3.29
C ILE A 367 -1.16 -35.28 -4.78
N SER A 368 -0.81 -34.27 -5.57
CA SER A 368 -0.67 -34.37 -7.02
C SER A 368 0.77 -34.08 -7.44
N PHE A 369 1.25 -34.83 -8.43
CA PHE A 369 2.58 -34.73 -9.01
C PHE A 369 2.48 -34.20 -10.44
N TRP A 370 3.20 -33.12 -10.71
CA TRP A 370 3.16 -32.40 -11.96
C TRP A 370 4.51 -32.48 -12.65
N GLN A 371 4.53 -32.93 -13.90
CA GLN A 371 5.75 -32.96 -14.70
C GLN A 371 5.73 -31.84 -15.72
N THR A 372 6.85 -31.13 -15.83
CA THR A 372 7.05 -30.19 -16.95
C THR A 372 7.48 -30.98 -18.17
N THR A 373 6.66 -31.00 -19.22
CA THR A 373 7.05 -31.52 -20.53
C THR A 373 7.45 -30.37 -21.44
N GLN A 374 8.65 -30.46 -22.00
CA GLN A 374 9.03 -29.64 -23.15
C GLN A 374 8.49 -30.32 -24.39
N THR A 375 7.84 -29.58 -25.27
CA THR A 375 7.42 -30.09 -26.57
C THR A 375 8.65 -30.48 -27.37
N PHE A 376 8.67 -31.72 -27.85
CA PHE A 376 9.71 -32.25 -28.74
C PHE A 376 9.80 -31.31 -29.96
N LEU A 377 10.97 -30.67 -30.14
CA LEU A 377 11.30 -29.58 -31.11
C LEU A 377 11.25 -28.12 -30.61
N GLY A 378 10.90 -27.83 -29.36
CA GLY A 378 11.04 -26.46 -28.79
C GLY A 378 10.14 -25.38 -29.40
N MET A 379 9.24 -25.76 -30.32
CA MET A 379 8.32 -24.86 -31.03
C MET A 379 6.96 -24.69 -30.33
N GLY A 380 6.79 -25.21 -29.11
CA GLY A 380 5.53 -25.11 -28.36
C GLY A 380 5.72 -24.62 -26.92
N GLN A 381 4.68 -24.03 -26.34
CA GLN A 381 4.68 -23.62 -24.94
C GLN A 381 4.84 -24.86 -24.05
N SER A 382 5.85 -24.85 -23.17
CA SER A 382 6.06 -25.93 -22.20
C SER A 382 4.85 -26.08 -21.28
N GLN A 383 4.32 -27.29 -21.18
CA GLN A 383 3.12 -27.61 -20.42
C GLN A 383 3.48 -28.33 -19.12
N MET A 384 2.72 -28.07 -18.05
CA MET A 384 2.77 -28.87 -16.83
C MET A 384 1.55 -29.80 -16.80
N LYS A 385 1.79 -31.11 -16.77
CA LYS A 385 0.73 -32.12 -16.73
C LYS A 385 0.76 -32.88 -15.41
N CYS A 386 -0.41 -33.16 -14.86
CA CYS A 386 -0.53 -34.05 -13.71
C CYS A 386 -0.22 -35.48 -14.16
N VAL A 387 0.79 -36.09 -13.56
CA VAL A 387 1.23 -37.47 -13.87
C VAL A 387 0.64 -38.46 -12.89
N ARG A 388 0.46 -38.06 -11.62
CA ARG A 388 -0.10 -38.92 -10.59
C ARG A 388 -0.76 -38.11 -9.48
N THR A 389 -1.84 -38.64 -8.93
CA THR A 389 -2.50 -38.10 -7.73
C THR A 389 -2.75 -39.24 -6.76
N HIS A 390 -2.48 -39.00 -5.48
CA HIS A 390 -2.73 -39.94 -4.38
C HIS A 390 -3.70 -39.35 -3.37
N PRO A 391 -4.53 -40.18 -2.72
CA PRO A 391 -5.24 -39.78 -1.51
C PRO A 391 -4.21 -39.47 -0.42
N ALA A 392 -4.43 -38.38 0.31
CA ALA A 392 -3.59 -37.89 1.39
C ALA A 392 -4.46 -37.53 2.59
N PRO A 393 -3.90 -37.42 3.80
CA PRO A 393 -4.66 -37.09 5.00
C PRO A 393 -5.48 -35.80 4.83
N THR A 394 -6.77 -35.86 5.16
CA THR A 394 -7.65 -34.70 5.27
C THR A 394 -7.62 -34.19 6.71
N LEU A 395 -7.03 -33.02 6.94
CA LEU A 395 -6.93 -32.43 8.27
C LEU A 395 -7.22 -30.92 8.22
N PHE A 396 -8.21 -30.50 9.01
CA PHE A 396 -8.59 -29.11 9.31
C PHE A 396 -9.51 -29.14 10.56
N PRO A 397 -9.51 -28.17 11.51
CA PRO A 397 -8.50 -27.21 11.94
C PRO A 397 -7.69 -27.70 13.18
N ILE A 398 -6.49 -27.16 13.41
CA ILE A 398 -5.77 -27.33 14.69
C ILE A 398 -6.20 -26.18 15.59
N THR A 399 -7.17 -26.43 16.46
CA THR A 399 -7.41 -25.54 17.61
C THR A 399 -6.25 -25.73 18.58
N GLY A 400 -5.55 -24.64 18.88
CA GLY A 400 -4.58 -24.62 19.96
C GLY A 400 -5.26 -24.93 21.31
N PRO A 401 -4.47 -25.18 22.37
CA PRO A 401 -4.99 -25.43 23.72
C PRO A 401 -5.98 -24.35 24.20
N ASP A 402 -5.79 -23.12 23.70
CA ASP A 402 -6.57 -21.92 24.06
C ASP A 402 -7.78 -21.68 23.14
N GLY A 403 -8.12 -22.62 22.25
CA GLY A 403 -9.22 -22.48 21.28
C GLY A 403 -8.90 -21.61 20.05
N THR A 404 -7.68 -21.07 19.95
CA THR A 404 -7.23 -20.28 18.79
C THR A 404 -6.99 -21.18 17.57
N LEU A 405 -7.45 -20.77 16.39
CA LEU A 405 -7.12 -21.43 15.13
C LEU A 405 -5.63 -21.24 14.80
N GLN A 406 -4.85 -22.34 14.84
CA GLN A 406 -3.45 -22.31 14.45
C GLN A 406 -3.31 -22.41 12.92
N PRO A 407 -2.32 -21.72 12.31
CA PRO A 407 -2.07 -21.84 10.88
C PRO A 407 -1.66 -23.27 10.53
N PHE A 408 -2.39 -23.90 9.61
CA PHE A 408 -2.08 -25.24 9.15
C PHE A 408 -0.80 -25.22 8.30
N LYS A 409 0.28 -25.80 8.84
CA LYS A 409 1.63 -25.78 8.30
C LYS A 409 2.12 -27.16 7.89
N ALA A 410 1.62 -27.66 6.77
CA ALA A 410 2.13 -28.90 6.18
C ALA A 410 3.36 -28.62 5.30
N ARG A 411 4.34 -29.52 5.31
CA ARG A 411 5.57 -29.41 4.51
C ARG A 411 5.72 -30.62 3.60
N LEU A 412 6.18 -30.38 2.36
CA LEU A 412 6.56 -31.43 1.42
C LEU A 412 8.08 -31.46 1.28
N VAL A 413 8.68 -32.64 1.49
CA VAL A 413 10.12 -32.86 1.38
C VAL A 413 10.40 -34.01 0.42
N TRP A 414 11.17 -33.76 -0.63
CA TRP A 414 11.62 -34.81 -1.55
C TRP A 414 12.74 -35.62 -0.88
N ILE A 415 12.56 -36.95 -0.80
CA ILE A 415 13.61 -37.87 -0.30
C ILE A 415 14.41 -38.46 -1.46
N SER A 416 13.78 -38.60 -2.62
CA SER A 416 14.41 -39.01 -3.87
C SER A 416 13.72 -38.29 -5.02
N GLY A 417 14.28 -38.31 -6.23
CA GLY A 417 13.65 -37.70 -7.42
C GLY A 417 12.27 -38.29 -7.79
N LYS A 418 11.80 -39.33 -7.10
CA LYS A 418 10.49 -39.98 -7.33
C LYS A 418 9.68 -40.16 -6.04
N SER A 419 10.10 -39.64 -4.90
CA SER A 419 9.36 -39.81 -3.65
C SER A 419 9.36 -38.56 -2.78
N VAL A 420 8.18 -38.23 -2.27
CA VAL A 420 7.91 -37.06 -1.41
C VAL A 420 7.33 -37.52 -0.09
N THR A 421 7.79 -36.91 0.99
CA THR A 421 7.20 -37.05 2.32
C THR A 421 6.40 -35.80 2.64
N LEU A 422 5.12 -36.02 2.96
CA LEU A 422 4.25 -35.04 3.59
C LEU A 422 4.50 -35.09 5.10
N MET A 423 4.94 -33.98 5.66
CA MET A 423 5.06 -33.76 7.09
C MET A 423 3.90 -32.86 7.54
N LEU A 424 3.03 -33.38 8.38
CA LEU A 424 1.89 -32.67 8.92
C LEU A 424 2.28 -31.90 10.20
N PRO A 425 1.52 -30.86 10.59
CA PRO A 425 1.85 -30.06 11.78
C PRO A 425 1.83 -30.87 13.09
N ASN A 426 1.11 -31.99 13.13
CA ASN A 426 1.05 -32.89 14.28
C ASN A 426 2.23 -33.87 14.37
N GLY A 427 3.22 -33.75 13.48
CA GLY A 427 4.38 -34.65 13.41
C GLY A 427 4.14 -35.92 12.62
N ASN A 428 2.92 -36.18 12.12
CA ASN A 428 2.67 -37.35 11.28
C ASN A 428 3.34 -37.18 9.92
N GLU A 429 4.02 -38.23 9.48
CA GLU A 429 4.68 -38.28 8.17
C GLU A 429 4.00 -39.31 7.28
N SER A 430 3.85 -39.00 5.99
CA SER A 430 3.31 -39.93 5.00
C SER A 430 4.10 -39.81 3.71
N ARG A 431 4.53 -40.95 3.18
CA ARG A 431 5.40 -41.02 1.99
C ARG A 431 4.58 -41.36 0.76
N PHE A 432 4.86 -40.66 -0.33
CA PHE A 432 4.18 -40.79 -1.61
C PHE A 432 5.21 -41.00 -2.71
N GLY A 433 4.90 -41.89 -3.66
CA GLY A 433 5.76 -42.24 -4.79
C GLY A 433 5.17 -41.79 -6.12
N LEU A 434 6.05 -41.34 -7.01
CA LEU A 434 5.71 -40.84 -8.35
C LEU A 434 5.34 -41.93 -9.35
#